data_AF-M0CVZ0-F1
#
_entry.id   AF-M0CVZ0-F1
#
_cell.length_a   1.000
_cell.length_b   1.000
_cell.length_c   1.000
_cell.angle_alpha   90.00
_cell.angle_beta   90.00
_cell.angle_gamma   90.00
#
_symmetry.space_group_name_H-M   'P 1'
#
loop_
_entity.id
_entity.type
_entity.pdbx_description
1 polymer ?
#
loop_
_entity_poly.entity_id
_entity_poly.type
_entity_poly.pdbx_seq_one_letter_code
_entity_poly.pdbx_strand_id
1 'polypeptide(L)' 'MDGKHPTNETDQVRELDHDEYDPIGTAILVGIYFLILVALWIFMYFVEFLGNGPTVTGVLLTVVGLA' A
#
# COMPACT_ATOMS: atom_id res chain seq x y z
N MET A 1 -47.55 16.58 -33.70
CA MET A 1 -47.15 15.27 -33.16
C MET A 1 -45.66 15.09 -33.39
N ASP A 2 -44.79 15.74 -32.60
CA ASP A 2 -43.51 15.16 -32.21
C ASP A 2 -42.95 15.97 -31.06
N GLY A 3 -42.62 15.28 -29.98
CA GLY A 3 -42.22 15.87 -28.70
C GLY A 3 -41.38 14.89 -27.92
N LYS A 4 -40.50 14.17 -28.60
CA LYS A 4 -39.60 13.22 -27.94
C LYS A 4 -38.16 13.62 -28.18
N HIS A 5 -37.61 14.34 -27.21
CA HIS A 5 -36.18 14.29 -26.97
C HIS A 5 -35.87 14.21 -25.46
N PRO A 6 -36.05 13.04 -24.81
CA PRO A 6 -35.13 12.61 -23.78
C PRO A 6 -34.03 11.82 -24.52
N THR A 7 -32.77 12.21 -24.47
CA THR A 7 -31.97 12.01 -23.27
C THR A 7 -30.77 12.96 -23.30
N ASN A 8 -30.64 13.80 -22.28
CA ASN A 8 -29.37 14.46 -21.99
C ASN A 8 -28.46 13.39 -21.38
N GLU A 9 -27.80 12.62 -22.23
CA GLU A 9 -26.71 11.70 -21.86
C GLU A 9 -25.42 12.50 -21.67
N THR A 10 -25.37 13.37 -20.67
CA THR A 10 -24.10 14.02 -20.28
C THR A 10 -24.08 14.29 -18.78
N ASP A 11 -23.12 13.61 -18.13
CA ASP A 11 -22.42 14.12 -16.95
C ASP A 11 -23.23 14.23 -15.65
N GLN A 12 -23.66 13.10 -15.09
CA GLN A 12 -23.93 13.05 -13.65
C GLN A 12 -22.60 12.90 -12.91
N VAL A 13 -21.92 14.02 -12.64
CA VAL A 13 -20.94 14.08 -11.53
C VAL A 13 -21.74 13.89 -10.25
N ARG A 14 -21.88 12.64 -9.83
CA ARG A 14 -22.50 12.28 -8.56
C ARG A 14 -21.48 12.56 -7.46
N GLU A 15 -21.78 13.53 -6.60
CA GLU A 15 -21.05 13.72 -5.36
C GLU A 15 -21.22 12.45 -4.52
N LEU A 16 -20.13 11.71 -4.29
CA LEU A 16 -20.13 10.58 -3.37
C LEU A 16 -20.18 11.16 -1.96
N ASP A 17 -21.28 10.92 -1.25
CA ASP A 17 -21.39 11.27 0.16
C ASP A 17 -20.48 10.36 1.00
N HIS A 18 -19.93 10.89 2.10
CA HIS A 18 -18.96 10.18 2.93
C HIS A 18 -19.56 8.90 3.58
N ASP A 19 -20.88 8.87 3.72
CA ASP A 19 -21.64 7.76 4.31
C ASP A 19 -21.73 6.55 3.36
N GLU A 20 -21.47 6.74 2.07
CA GLU A 20 -21.50 5.68 1.06
C GLU A 20 -20.14 4.97 0.92
N TYR A 21 -19.09 5.48 1.58
CA TYR A 21 -17.77 4.86 1.58
C TYR A 21 -17.71 3.69 2.57
N ASP A 22 -17.55 2.48 2.06
CA ASP A 22 -17.25 1.29 2.87
C ASP A 22 -15.73 1.04 2.93
N PRO A 23 -15.07 1.31 4.07
CA PRO A 23 -13.61 1.17 4.20
C PRO A 23 -13.14 -0.28 4.34
N ILE A 24 -14.04 -1.26 4.45
CA ILE A 24 -13.66 -2.66 4.71
C ILE A 24 -12.77 -3.19 3.58
N GLY A 25 -13.12 -2.92 2.32
CA GLY A 25 -12.33 -3.34 1.17
C GLY A 25 -10.92 -2.75 1.16
N THR A 26 -10.80 -1.46 1.47
CA THR A 26 -9.50 -0.77 1.57
C THR A 26 -8.68 -1.29 2.75
N ALA A 27 -9.32 -1.52 3.91
CA ALA A 27 -8.65 -2.07 5.09
C ALA A 27 -8.09 -3.48 4.83
N ILE A 28 -8.83 -4.34 4.13
CA ILE A 28 -8.36 -5.66 3.70
C ILE A 28 -7.15 -5.52 2.77
N LEU A 29 -7.21 -4.63 1.78
CA LEU A 29 -6.11 -4.43 0.83
C LEU A 29 -4.82 -3.97 1.54
N VAL A 30 -4.95 -3.01 2.45
CA VAL A 30 -3.83 -2.52 3.29
C VAL A 30 -3.32 -3.64 4.21
N GLY A 31 -4.22 -4.41 4.83
CA GLY A 31 -3.85 -5.52 5.70
C GLY A 31 -3.05 -6.59 4.97
N ILE A 32 -3.49 -7.01 3.79
CA ILE A 32 -2.77 -7.98 2.95
C ILE A 32 -1.42 -7.41 2.51
N TYR A 33 -1.37 -6.16 2.07
CA TYR A 33 -0.13 -5.50 1.69
C TYR A 33 0.89 -5.47 2.84
N PHE A 34 0.44 -5.10 4.04
CA PHE A 34 1.27 -5.10 5.25
C PHE A 34 1.81 -6.50 5.58
N LEU A 35 0.98 -7.53 5.49
CA LEU A 35 1.41 -8.92 5.71
C LEU A 35 2.48 -9.35 4.71
N ILE A 36 2.35 -8.96 3.43
CA ILE A 36 3.36 -9.21 2.41
C ILE A 36 4.68 -8.52 2.76
N LEU A 37 4.64 -7.25 3.19
CA LEU A 37 5.84 -6.53 3.60
C LEU A 37 6.54 -7.19 4.79
N VAL A 38 5.79 -7.60 5.82
CA VAL A 38 6.35 -8.29 6.99
C VAL A 38 6.94 -9.65 6.57
N ALA A 39 6.26 -10.40 5.71
CA ALA A 39 6.75 -11.68 5.21
C ALA A 39 8.06 -11.51 4.42
N LEU A 40 8.13 -10.53 3.51
CA LEU A 40 9.35 -10.21 2.77
C LEU A 40 10.47 -9.71 3.69
N TRP A 41 10.14 -8.91 4.71
CA TRP A 41 11.10 -8.42 5.70
C TRP A 41 11.71 -9.59 6.50
N ILE A 42 10.88 -10.50 7.01
CA ILE A 42 11.33 -11.71 7.70
C ILE A 42 12.16 -12.59 6.75
N PHE A 43 11.72 -12.76 5.50
CA PHE A 43 12.45 -13.53 4.50
C PHE A 43 13.85 -12.95 4.23
N MET A 44 13.95 -11.63 4.04
CA MET A 44 15.22 -10.94 3.85
C MET A 44 16.14 -11.10 5.08
N TYR A 45 15.58 -11.03 6.29
CA TYR A 45 16.33 -11.33 7.51
C TYR A 45 16.92 -12.76 7.45
N PHE A 46 16.12 -13.75 7.13
CA PHE A 46 16.64 -15.12 6.99
C PHE A 46 17.73 -15.24 5.91
N VAL A 47 17.57 -14.60 4.75
CA VAL A 47 18.58 -14.57 3.68
C VAL A 47 19.91 -13.95 4.15
N GLU A 48 19.85 -12.87 4.92
CA GLU A 48 21.05 -12.18 5.42
C GLU A 48 21.71 -12.92 6.60
N PHE A 49 20.93 -13.51 7.50
CA PHE A 49 21.43 -13.99 8.80
C PHE A 49 21.61 -15.53 8.91
N LEU A 50 21.09 -16.35 7.98
CA LEU A 50 21.26 -17.82 8.01
C LEU A 50 22.53 -18.35 7.29
N GLY A 51 23.47 -17.48 6.87
CA GLY A 51 24.54 -17.87 5.92
C GLY A 51 25.97 -17.35 6.17
N ASN A 52 26.25 -16.65 7.27
CA ASN A 52 27.62 -16.37 7.76
C ASN A 52 28.55 -15.52 6.84
N GLY A 53 28.23 -14.23 6.63
CA GLY A 53 29.13 -13.21 6.04
C GLY A 53 28.94 -11.82 6.70
N PRO A 54 29.97 -10.96 6.76
CA PRO A 54 29.96 -9.73 7.56
C PRO A 54 28.87 -8.76 7.11
N THR A 55 28.04 -8.35 8.07
CA THR A 55 26.82 -7.55 7.94
C THR A 55 27.08 -6.09 7.51
N VAL A 56 26.31 -5.60 6.54
CA VAL A 56 26.40 -4.22 5.99
C VAL A 56 26.05 -3.15 7.04
N THR A 57 25.35 -3.52 8.11
CA THR A 57 25.01 -2.64 9.25
C THR A 57 26.12 -2.50 10.31
N GLY A 58 27.17 -3.34 10.30
CA GLY A 58 28.26 -3.25 11.28
C GLY A 58 29.28 -2.15 10.98
N VAL A 59 29.55 -1.89 9.70
CA VAL A 59 30.60 -0.94 9.29
C VAL A 59 30.10 0.50 9.21
N LEU A 60 28.84 0.72 8.82
CA LEU A 60 28.31 2.08 8.65
C LEU A 60 27.84 2.70 9.97
N LEU A 61 27.28 1.92 10.91
CA LEU A 61 26.83 2.42 12.22
C LEU A 61 28.00 2.73 13.17
N THR A 62 29.16 2.09 13.01
CA THR A 62 30.36 2.36 13.83
C THR A 62 31.08 3.64 13.43
N VAL A 63 30.99 4.08 12.17
CA VAL A 63 31.65 5.30 11.69
C VAL A 63 30.89 6.58 12.07
N VAL A 64 29.55 6.53 12.16
CA VAL A 64 28.73 7.71 12.49
C VAL A 64 28.67 7.99 14.00
N GLY A 65 28.98 7.01 14.86
CA GLY A 65 28.98 7.17 16.33
C GLY A 65 30.30 7.65 16.94
N LEU A 66 31.33 7.94 16.13
CA LEU A 66 32.68 8.32 16.60
C LEU A 66 33.17 9.68 16.04
N ALA A 67 32.30 10.46 15.38
CA ALA A 67 32.63 11.79 14.84
C ALA A 67 31.85 12.90 15.57
#